data_AF-A0A2M8RVJ0-F1
#
_entry.id   AF-A0A2M8RVJ0-F1
#
_cell.length_a   1.000
_cell.length_b   1.000
_cell.length_c   1.000
_cell.angle_alpha   90.00
_cell.angle_beta   90.00
_cell.angle_gamma   90.00
#
_symmetry.space_group_name_H-M   'P 1'
#
loop_
_entity.id
_entity.type
_entity.pdbx_description
1 polymer ?
#
loop_
_entity_poly.entity_id
_entity_poly.type
_entity_poly.pdbx_seq_one_letter_code
_entity_poly.pdbx_strand_id
1 'polypeptide(L)'
;MLIAFFKKILSWFAGSDKAQLINEYEKPKLIDTKELEKELDIVNQAKRLGEQNIPYSTDTVLSGPEAKIIDEVEKYRTKYSTWRDARLNIQDKNLTELVINVKTDLNKALNYPEQFKQELNNCIDQSRSELNELERKYKNLKQELEIFKAKHGLTRDAKIVSGGKNS
;
A
#
# COMPACT_ATOMS: atom_id res chain seq x y z
N MET A 1 13.93 20.02 2.68
CA MET A 1 13.49 18.81 3.43
C MET A 1 12.00 18.86 3.81
N LEU A 2 11.46 20.00 4.27
CA LEU A 2 10.05 20.19 4.65
C LEU A 2 9.01 19.96 3.53
N ILE A 3 9.33 20.37 2.29
CA ILE A 3 8.39 20.27 1.14
C ILE A 3 8.08 18.82 0.75
N ALA A 4 9.04 17.91 0.91
CA ALA A 4 8.86 16.48 0.61
C ALA A 4 7.93 15.79 1.63
N PHE A 5 8.00 16.23 2.89
CA PHE A 5 7.17 15.69 3.96
C PHE A 5 5.69 16.10 3.80
N PHE A 6 5.44 17.36 3.44
CA PHE A 6 4.08 17.85 3.12
C PHE A 6 3.48 17.18 1.89
N LYS A 7 4.26 16.91 0.84
CA LYS A 7 3.78 16.13 -0.32
C LYS A 7 3.38 14.70 0.06
N LYS A 8 4.14 14.06 0.95
CA LYS A 8 3.86 12.68 1.41
C LYS A 8 2.62 12.59 2.31
N ILE A 9 2.38 13.63 3.12
CA ILE A 9 1.16 13.76 3.92
C ILE A 9 -0.04 14.09 3.04
N LEU A 10 0.11 14.98 2.06
CA LEU A 10 -0.97 15.28 1.10
C LEU A 10 -1.32 14.07 0.23
N SER A 11 -0.34 13.24 -0.18
CA SER A 11 -0.64 12.01 -0.92
C SER A 11 -1.35 10.95 -0.08
N TRP A 12 -1.26 11.04 1.25
CA TRP A 12 -2.02 10.19 2.17
C TRP A 12 -3.46 10.71 2.35
N PHE A 13 -3.67 12.02 2.22
CA PHE A 13 -5.00 12.67 2.25
C PHE A 13 -5.71 12.71 0.90
N ALA A 14 -4.97 12.65 -0.21
CA ALA A 14 -5.53 12.52 -1.54
C ALA A 14 -6.16 11.13 -1.65
N GLY A 15 -7.49 11.10 -1.56
CA GLY A 15 -8.31 9.90 -1.68
C GLY A 15 -7.80 9.02 -2.80
N SER A 16 -7.30 7.86 -2.39
CA SER A 16 -6.82 6.76 -3.20
C SER A 16 -7.64 6.55 -4.48
N ASP A 17 -6.94 6.24 -5.58
CA ASP A 17 -7.46 5.67 -6.83
C ASP A 17 -8.48 4.52 -6.64
N LYS A 18 -8.62 3.97 -5.42
CA LYS A 18 -9.70 3.09 -4.99
C LYS A 18 -11.11 3.60 -5.31
N ALA A 19 -11.33 4.92 -5.36
CA ALA A 19 -12.62 5.48 -5.77
C ALA A 19 -12.95 5.17 -7.25
N GLN A 20 -11.94 5.03 -8.12
CA GLN A 20 -12.15 4.70 -9.53
C GLN A 20 -12.48 3.20 -9.72
N LEU A 21 -11.87 2.31 -8.95
CA LEU A 21 -12.14 0.86 -9.00
C LEU A 21 -13.57 0.50 -8.55
N ILE A 22 -14.19 1.31 -7.68
CA ILE A 22 -15.57 1.07 -7.23
C ILE A 22 -16.58 1.37 -8.37
N ASN A 23 -16.23 2.24 -9.31
CA ASN A 23 -17.09 2.59 -10.46
C ASN A 23 -16.94 1.64 -11.66
N GLU A 24 -15.91 0.77 -11.69
CA GLU A 24 -15.65 -0.10 -12.85
C GLU A 24 -16.73 -1.20 -13.03
N TYR A 25 -17.48 -1.50 -11.96
CA TYR A 25 -18.54 -2.50 -11.97
C TYR A 25 -19.79 -1.97 -11.23
N GLU A 26 -20.49 -1.04 -11.88
CA GLU A 26 -21.79 -0.57 -11.41
C GLU A 26 -22.75 -1.75 -11.19
N LYS A 27 -23.44 -1.76 -10.05
CA LYS A 27 -24.37 -2.84 -9.71
C LYS A 27 -25.46 -2.95 -10.79
N PRO A 28 -25.70 -4.12 -11.38
CA PRO A 28 -26.80 -4.29 -12.33
C PRO A 28 -28.13 -3.87 -11.70
N LYS A 29 -28.95 -3.15 -12.47
CA LYS A 29 -30.30 -2.77 -12.06
C LYS A 29 -31.13 -4.04 -11.83
N LEU A 30 -32.04 -3.97 -10.84
CA LEU A 30 -33.01 -5.03 -10.60
C LEU A 30 -33.90 -5.20 -11.84
N ILE A 31 -34.31 -6.43 -12.10
CA ILE A 31 -35.23 -6.74 -13.21
C ILE A 31 -36.57 -6.06 -12.90
N ASP A 32 -37.00 -5.13 -13.75
CA ASP A 32 -38.38 -4.65 -13.73
C ASP A 32 -39.23 -5.63 -14.53
N THR A 33 -40.01 -6.44 -13.82
CA THR A 33 -40.86 -7.46 -14.45
C THR A 33 -41.96 -6.84 -15.31
N LYS A 34 -42.44 -5.63 -14.98
CA LYS A 34 -43.51 -4.95 -15.73
C LYS A 34 -42.97 -4.33 -17.00
N GLU A 35 -41.75 -3.81 -16.96
CA GLU A 35 -41.06 -3.32 -18.14
C GLU A 35 -40.74 -4.49 -19.09
N LEU A 36 -40.21 -5.59 -18.54
CA LEU A 36 -39.91 -6.80 -19.30
C LEU A 36 -41.16 -7.43 -19.91
N GLU A 37 -42.28 -7.46 -19.19
CA GLU A 37 -43.57 -7.93 -19.69
C GLU A 37 -44.05 -7.14 -20.91
N LYS A 38 -43.86 -5.82 -20.89
CA LYS A 38 -44.19 -4.93 -22.02
C LYS A 38 -43.22 -5.10 -23.17
N GLU A 39 -41.92 -5.17 -22.89
CA GLU A 39 -40.87 -5.35 -23.91
C GLU A 39 -41.03 -6.67 -24.67
N LEU A 40 -41.34 -7.75 -23.94
CA LEU A 40 -41.57 -9.07 -24.50
C LEU A 40 -42.99 -9.28 -25.02
N ASP A 41 -43.88 -8.29 -24.91
CA ASP A 41 -45.27 -8.35 -25.36
C ASP A 41 -46.00 -9.64 -24.91
N ILE A 42 -45.76 -10.04 -23.66
CA ILE A 42 -46.13 -11.36 -23.13
C ILE A 42 -47.64 -11.58 -23.22
N VAL A 43 -48.42 -10.57 -22.85
CA VAL A 43 -49.88 -10.65 -22.79
C VAL A 43 -50.50 -10.88 -24.17
N ASN A 44 -50.06 -10.15 -25.20
CA ASN A 44 -50.60 -10.32 -26.55
C ASN A 44 -50.12 -11.63 -27.17
N GLN A 45 -48.88 -12.04 -26.92
CA GLN A 45 -48.37 -13.33 -27.38
C GLN A 45 -49.12 -14.50 -26.72
N ALA A 46 -49.38 -14.42 -25.41
CA ALA A 46 -50.16 -15.42 -24.68
C ALA A 46 -51.60 -15.50 -25.20
N LYS A 47 -52.24 -14.35 -25.47
CA LYS A 47 -53.59 -14.33 -26.05
C LYS A 47 -53.62 -14.99 -27.43
N ARG A 48 -52.68 -14.62 -28.31
CA ARG A 48 -52.58 -15.18 -29.67
C ARG A 48 -52.33 -16.69 -29.65
N LEU A 49 -51.45 -17.16 -28.76
CA LEU A 49 -51.14 -18.59 -28.63
C LEU A 49 -52.29 -19.37 -27.98
N GLY A 50 -52.97 -18.77 -27.00
CA GLY A 50 -54.16 -19.37 -26.37
C GLY A 50 -55.32 -19.53 -27.36
N GLU A 51 -55.56 -18.55 -28.23
CA GLU A 51 -56.54 -18.67 -29.33
C GLU A 51 -56.20 -19.80 -30.31
N GLN A 52 -54.92 -20.15 -30.44
CA GLN A 52 -54.42 -21.25 -31.27
C GLN A 52 -54.29 -22.58 -30.50
N ASN A 53 -54.63 -22.60 -29.21
CA ASN A 53 -54.48 -23.73 -28.31
C ASN A 53 -53.02 -24.28 -28.25
N ILE A 54 -52.05 -23.35 -28.25
CA ILE A 54 -50.62 -23.61 -28.14
C ILE A 54 -50.14 -23.13 -26.75
N PRO A 55 -49.30 -23.89 -26.02
CA PRO A 55 -48.85 -25.24 -26.35
C PRO A 55 -49.96 -26.28 -26.20
N TYR A 56 -49.86 -27.39 -26.94
CA TYR A 56 -50.77 -28.51 -26.75
C TYR A 56 -50.51 -29.17 -25.39
N SER A 57 -51.52 -29.81 -24.80
CA SER A 57 -51.38 -30.46 -23.49
C SER A 57 -50.33 -31.59 -23.44
N THR A 58 -49.92 -32.09 -24.60
CA THR A 58 -48.86 -33.10 -24.77
C THR A 58 -47.48 -32.50 -24.98
N ASP A 59 -47.37 -31.18 -25.19
CA ASP A 59 -46.09 -30.53 -25.46
C ASP A 59 -45.27 -30.44 -24.18
N THR A 60 -44.01 -30.87 -24.26
CA THR A 60 -43.03 -30.79 -23.17
C THR A 60 -41.94 -29.76 -23.43
N VAL A 61 -42.01 -29.07 -24.56
CA VAL A 61 -41.01 -28.10 -25.00
C VAL A 61 -41.57 -26.70 -24.83
N LEU A 62 -40.70 -25.77 -24.44
CA LEU A 62 -41.03 -24.37 -24.29
C LEU A 62 -41.50 -23.80 -25.63
N SER A 63 -42.59 -23.03 -25.58
CA SER A 63 -42.99 -22.19 -26.70
C SER A 63 -41.96 -21.09 -26.96
N GLY A 64 -41.94 -20.55 -28.17
CA GLY A 64 -41.01 -19.48 -28.55
C GLY A 64 -40.99 -18.28 -27.59
N PRO A 65 -42.15 -17.78 -27.10
CA PRO A 65 -42.18 -16.71 -26.10
C PRO A 65 -41.63 -17.12 -24.74
N GLU A 66 -41.91 -18.34 -24.27
CA GLU A 66 -41.37 -18.85 -23.00
C GLU A 66 -39.85 -19.00 -23.06
N ALA A 67 -39.32 -19.49 -24.18
CA ALA A 67 -37.87 -19.57 -24.40
C ALA A 67 -37.23 -18.17 -24.34
N LYS A 68 -37.85 -17.15 -24.96
CA LYS A 68 -37.37 -15.76 -24.90
C LYS A 68 -37.37 -15.17 -23.48
N ILE A 69 -38.41 -15.45 -22.69
CA ILE A 69 -38.48 -15.01 -21.29
C ILE A 69 -37.33 -15.63 -20.50
N ILE A 70 -37.09 -16.93 -20.68
CA ILE A 70 -35.99 -17.64 -20.01
C ILE A 70 -34.63 -17.08 -20.43
N ASP A 71 -34.41 -16.83 -21.72
CA ASP A 71 -33.18 -16.24 -22.22
C ASP A 71 -32.90 -14.87 -21.59
N GLU A 72 -33.92 -14.01 -21.46
CA GLU A 72 -33.75 -12.71 -20.81
C GLU A 72 -33.42 -12.83 -19.32
N VAL A 73 -34.11 -13.71 -18.60
CA VAL A 73 -33.80 -13.98 -17.18
C VAL A 73 -32.36 -14.50 -17.02
N GLU A 74 -31.91 -15.39 -17.90
CA GLU A 74 -30.56 -15.94 -17.84
C GLU A 74 -29.49 -14.90 -18.21
N LYS A 75 -29.78 -13.95 -19.11
CA LYS A 75 -28.91 -12.78 -19.36
C LYS A 75 -28.74 -11.94 -18.11
N TYR A 76 -29.83 -11.63 -17.40
CA TYR A 76 -29.75 -10.88 -16.13
C TYR A 76 -28.98 -11.66 -15.07
N ARG A 77 -29.24 -12.96 -14.92
CA ARG A 77 -28.51 -13.81 -13.98
C ARG A 77 -27.02 -13.83 -14.27
N THR A 78 -26.63 -13.94 -15.54
CA THR A 78 -25.24 -13.89 -15.99
C THR A 78 -24.59 -12.55 -15.61
N LYS A 79 -25.26 -11.43 -15.91
CA LYS A 79 -24.77 -10.09 -15.51
C LYS A 79 -24.53 -9.97 -14.01
N TYR A 80 -25.44 -10.47 -13.18
CA TYR A 80 -25.29 -10.48 -11.72
C TYR A 80 -24.14 -11.40 -11.26
N SER A 81 -23.98 -12.57 -11.87
CA SER A 81 -22.86 -13.46 -11.56
C SER A 81 -21.53 -12.80 -11.89
N THR A 82 -21.40 -12.22 -13.09
CA THR A 82 -20.18 -11.51 -13.50
C THR A 82 -19.87 -10.34 -12.57
N TRP A 83 -20.88 -9.55 -12.20
CA TRP A 83 -20.71 -8.46 -11.23
C TRP A 83 -20.24 -8.96 -9.87
N ARG A 84 -20.84 -10.04 -9.34
CA ARG A 84 -20.43 -10.67 -8.08
C ARG A 84 -18.97 -11.12 -8.14
N ASP A 85 -18.59 -11.84 -9.19
CA ASP A 85 -17.26 -12.42 -9.32
C ASP A 85 -16.19 -11.32 -9.46
N ALA A 86 -16.48 -10.26 -10.22
CA ALA A 86 -15.64 -9.07 -10.29
C ALA A 86 -15.47 -8.39 -8.92
N ARG A 87 -16.57 -8.24 -8.17
CA ARG A 87 -16.56 -7.63 -6.83
C ARG A 87 -15.71 -8.42 -5.85
N LEU A 88 -15.85 -9.75 -5.83
CA LEU A 88 -15.05 -10.64 -4.99
C LEU A 88 -13.56 -10.55 -5.35
N ASN A 89 -13.23 -10.59 -6.65
CA ASN A 89 -11.84 -10.46 -7.09
C ASN A 89 -11.19 -9.15 -6.67
N ILE A 90 -11.91 -8.02 -6.73
CA ILE A 90 -11.41 -6.72 -6.26
C ILE A 90 -11.20 -6.75 -4.75
N GLN A 91 -12.15 -7.32 -4.01
CA GLN A 91 -12.05 -7.41 -2.55
C GLN A 91 -10.85 -8.28 -2.13
N ASP A 92 -10.64 -9.42 -2.78
CA ASP A 92 -9.50 -10.32 -2.51
C ASP A 92 -8.16 -9.68 -2.85
N LYS A 93 -8.07 -8.96 -3.98
CA LYS A 93 -6.86 -8.19 -4.34
C LYS A 93 -6.55 -7.12 -3.31
N ASN A 94 -7.56 -6.33 -2.93
CA ASN A 94 -7.40 -5.26 -1.94
C ASN A 94 -7.00 -5.82 -0.57
N LEU A 95 -7.60 -6.95 -0.16
CA LEU A 95 -7.26 -7.61 1.10
C LEU A 95 -5.82 -8.13 1.07
N THR A 96 -5.42 -8.77 -0.03
CA THR A 96 -4.07 -9.30 -0.22
C THR A 96 -3.03 -8.18 -0.15
N GLU A 97 -3.27 -7.08 -0.86
CA GLU A 97 -2.40 -5.91 -0.83
C GLU A 97 -2.29 -5.31 0.57
N LEU A 98 -3.42 -5.17 1.28
CA LEU A 98 -3.44 -4.68 2.65
C LEU A 98 -2.61 -5.57 3.58
N VAL A 99 -2.78 -6.90 3.49
CA VAL A 99 -2.03 -7.86 4.31
C VAL A 99 -0.53 -7.79 4.03
N ILE A 100 -0.14 -7.71 2.76
CA ILE A 100 1.28 -7.58 2.36
C ILE A 100 1.89 -6.30 2.92
N ASN A 101 1.19 -5.18 2.78
CA ASN A 101 1.66 -3.87 3.25
C ASN A 101 1.81 -3.87 4.78
N VAL A 102 0.78 -4.31 5.51
CA VAL A 102 0.82 -4.39 6.98
C VAL A 102 1.95 -5.31 7.46
N LYS A 103 2.12 -6.48 6.83
CA LYS A 103 3.21 -7.41 7.19
C LYS A 103 4.58 -6.79 6.94
N THR A 104 4.74 -6.08 5.84
CA THR A 104 6.00 -5.39 5.49
C THR A 104 6.33 -4.31 6.51
N ASP A 105 5.35 -3.49 6.87
CA ASP A 105 5.54 -2.40 7.83
C ASP A 105 5.79 -2.94 9.24
N LEU A 106 5.10 -4.01 9.64
CA LEU A 106 5.37 -4.70 10.91
C LEU A 106 6.79 -5.25 10.97
N ASN A 107 7.26 -5.91 9.90
CA ASN A 107 8.62 -6.44 9.86
C ASN A 107 9.68 -5.32 9.93
N LYS A 108 9.45 -4.19 9.25
CA LYS A 108 10.32 -3.01 9.39
C LYS A 108 10.30 -2.48 10.82
N ALA A 109 9.12 -2.35 11.42
CA ALA A 109 8.94 -1.92 12.80
C ALA A 109 9.73 -2.78 13.79
N LEU A 110 9.67 -4.10 13.62
CA LEU A 110 10.41 -5.06 14.45
C LEU A 110 11.92 -4.99 14.26
N ASN A 111 12.40 -4.56 13.09
CA ASN A 111 13.83 -4.46 12.79
C ASN A 111 14.47 -3.12 13.21
N TYR A 112 13.68 -2.06 13.43
CA TYR A 112 14.20 -0.74 13.81
C TYR A 112 15.06 -0.76 15.08
N PRO A 113 14.71 -1.47 16.17
CA PRO A 113 15.55 -1.50 17.36
C PRO A 113 16.95 -2.05 17.11
N GLU A 114 17.07 -3.09 16.29
CA GLU A 114 18.36 -3.71 15.96
C GLU A 114 19.16 -2.80 15.02
N GLN A 115 18.51 -2.18 14.04
CA GLN A 115 19.15 -1.17 13.18
C GLN A 115 19.67 0.02 14.00
N PHE A 116 18.86 0.53 14.92
CA PHE A 116 19.25 1.61 15.82
C PHE A 116 20.45 1.21 16.70
N LYS A 117 20.44 -0.01 17.24
CA LYS A 117 21.57 -0.54 18.01
C LYS A 117 22.84 -0.63 17.18
N GLN A 118 22.74 -1.08 15.94
CA GLN A 118 23.88 -1.13 15.01
C GLN A 118 24.43 0.27 14.72
N GLU A 119 23.56 1.25 14.44
CA GLU A 119 23.97 2.64 14.22
C GLU A 119 24.65 3.25 15.45
N LEU A 120 24.11 3.00 16.64
CA LEU A 120 24.72 3.44 17.90
C LEU A 120 26.10 2.84 18.12
N ASN A 121 26.26 1.54 17.90
CA ASN A 121 27.55 0.86 18.05
C ASN A 121 28.57 1.42 17.05
N ASN A 122 28.18 1.61 15.80
CA ASN A 122 29.05 2.22 14.78
C ASN A 122 29.52 3.62 15.19
N CYS A 123 28.61 4.43 15.75
CA CYS A 123 28.95 5.76 16.26
C CYS A 123 29.95 5.69 17.42
N ILE A 124 29.71 4.81 18.39
CA ILE A 124 30.60 4.59 19.54
C ILE A 124 31.99 4.13 19.08
N ASP A 125 32.05 3.19 18.14
CA ASP A 125 33.30 2.64 17.63
C ASP A 125 34.10 3.69 16.87
N GLN A 126 33.42 4.53 16.07
CA GLN A 126 34.07 5.65 15.39
C GLN A 126 34.65 6.66 16.40
N SER A 127 33.86 7.08 17.39
CA SER A 127 34.36 8.00 18.43
C SER A 127 35.51 7.41 19.24
N ARG A 128 35.47 6.09 19.52
CA ARG A 128 36.57 5.39 20.21
C ARG A 128 37.85 5.40 19.35
N SER A 129 37.72 5.19 18.05
CA SER A 129 38.85 5.25 17.12
C SER A 129 39.51 6.64 17.14
N GLU A 130 38.70 7.70 17.05
CA GLU A 130 39.17 9.10 17.09
C GLU A 130 39.87 9.42 18.42
N LEU A 131 39.31 8.98 19.55
CA LEU A 131 39.91 9.15 20.88
C LEU A 131 41.26 8.43 21.00
N ASN A 132 41.35 7.20 20.49
CA ASN A 132 42.60 6.44 20.52
C ASN A 132 43.69 7.09 19.66
N GLU A 133 43.31 7.65 18.50
CA GLU A 133 44.25 8.39 17.66
C GLU A 133 44.75 9.66 18.36
N LEU A 134 43.84 10.40 19.02
CA LEU A 134 44.19 11.59 19.77
C LEU A 134 45.09 11.25 20.97
N GLU A 135 44.79 10.17 21.70
CA GLU A 135 45.62 9.70 22.81
C GLU A 135 47.03 9.34 22.32
N ARG A 136 47.14 8.66 21.18
CA ARG A 136 48.45 8.34 20.57
C ARG A 136 49.21 9.61 20.19
N LYS A 137 48.55 10.58 19.56
CA LYS A 137 49.17 11.88 19.22
C LYS A 137 49.66 12.61 20.47
N TYR A 138 48.84 12.64 21.53
CA TYR A 138 49.22 13.26 22.80
C TYR A 138 50.44 12.57 23.43
N LYS A 139 50.46 11.24 23.49
CA LYS A 139 51.60 10.47 24.02
C LYS A 139 52.89 10.76 23.24
N ASN A 140 52.80 10.79 21.91
CA ASN A 140 53.95 11.09 21.04
C ASN A 140 54.47 12.52 21.27
N LEU A 141 53.59 13.53 21.23
CA LEU A 141 53.96 14.93 21.46
C LEU A 141 54.54 15.15 22.86
N LYS A 142 53.99 14.46 23.87
CA LYS A 142 54.53 14.49 25.23
C LYS A 142 55.94 13.90 25.28
N GLN A 143 56.19 12.78 24.62
CA GLN A 143 57.53 12.19 24.53
C GLN A 143 58.51 13.11 23.79
N GLU A 144 58.11 13.69 22.66
CA GLU A 144 58.92 14.65 21.91
C GLU A 144 59.28 15.87 22.76
N LEU A 145 58.32 16.40 23.52
CA LEU A 145 58.55 17.52 24.44
C LEU A 145 59.58 17.16 25.51
N GLU A 146 59.47 15.99 26.14
CA GLU A 146 60.41 15.54 27.16
C GLU A 146 61.81 15.31 26.58
N ILE A 147 61.93 14.73 25.39
CA ILE A 147 63.21 14.58 24.66
C ILE A 147 63.81 15.96 24.36
N PHE A 148 63.00 16.90 23.89
CA PHE A 148 63.43 18.26 23.59
C PHE A 148 63.94 18.98 24.85
N LYS A 149 63.18 18.90 25.95
CA LYS A 149 63.57 19.48 27.24
C LYS A 149 64.90 18.90 27.72
N ALA A 150 65.06 17.58 27.69
CA ALA A 150 66.29 16.89 28.09
C ALA A 150 67.49 17.32 27.24
N LYS A 151 67.32 17.39 25.91
CA LYS A 151 68.38 17.80 24.98
C LYS A 151 68.86 19.24 25.20
N HIS A 152 67.96 20.13 25.62
CA HIS A 152 68.23 21.57 25.77
C HIS A 152 68.38 22.03 27.23
N GLY A 153 68.40 21.11 28.20
CA GLY A 153 68.53 21.44 29.63
C GLY A 153 67.38 22.26 30.19
N LEU A 154 66.18 22.17 29.59
CA LEU A 154 65.01 22.92 30.02
C LEU A 154 64.30 22.19 31.16
N THR A 155 64.27 22.80 32.35
CA THR A 155 63.61 22.25 33.55
C THR A 155 62.21 22.83 33.80
N ARG A 156 61.84 23.85 33.03
CA ARG A 156 60.58 24.61 33.16
C ARG A 156 59.57 24.12 32.12
N ASP A 157 58.31 23.96 32.54
CA ASP A 157 57.19 23.77 31.61
C ASP A 157 56.90 25.04 30.79
N ALA A 158 56.42 24.84 29.56
CA ALA A 158 55.98 25.95 28.71
C ALA A 158 54.83 26.70 29.38
N LYS A 159 54.95 28.04 29.46
CA LYS A 159 53.88 28.89 30.01
C LYS A 159 52.73 28.90 28.99
N ILE A 160 51.60 28.26 29.31
CA ILE A 160 50.40 28.35 28.47
C ILE A 160 49.88 29.78 28.57
N VAL A 161 50.01 30.55 27.50
CA VAL A 161 49.33 31.86 27.38
C VAL A 161 47.92 31.56 26.89
N SER A 162 46.93 31.61 27.79
CA SER A 162 45.52 31.49 27.40
C SER A 162 45.08 32.76 26.67
N GLY A 163 45.24 32.79 25.35
CA GLY A 163 44.71 33.85 24.48
C GLY A 163 44.38 33.26 23.11
N GLY A 164 43.19 33.39 22.53
CA GLY A 164 42.07 34.25 22.88
C GLY A 164 40.73 33.61 22.52
N LYS A 165 39.68 34.15 23.13
CA LYS A 165 38.30 34.02 22.66
C LYS A 165 38.25 34.54 21.22
N ASN A 166 37.99 33.67 20.27
CA ASN A 166 37.45 34.11 18.98
C ASN A 166 35.93 34.15 19.14
N SER A 167 35.44 35.36 19.42
CA SER A 167 34.09 35.83 19.09
C SER A 167 33.80 35.67 17.60
#